data_AF-A0A973Q1S1-F1
#
_entry.id   AF-A0A973Q1S1-F1
#
_cell.length_a   1.000
_cell.length_b   1.000
_cell.length_c   1.000
_cell.angle_alpha   90.00
_cell.angle_beta   90.00
_cell.angle_gamma   90.00
#
_symmetry.space_group_name_H-M   'P 1'
#
loop_
_entity.id
_entity.type
_entity.pdbx_description
1 polymer ?
#
loop_
_entity_poly.entity_id
_entity_poly.type
_entity_poly.pdbx_seq_one_letter_code
_entity_poly.pdbx_strand_id
1 'polypeptide(L)'
;MKDKPFAITLNVGSSLANHTGAWRTERPLYVDRLPPCNQACPAGENIQQWLFHAESGDYAAAWRQLMRDNPLPAVMGRVCYHPC
;
A
#
# COMPACT_ATOMS: atom_id res chain seq x y z
N MET A 1 9.87 30.84 -22.48
CA MET A 1 10.63 30.35 -21.32
C MET A 1 9.80 29.23 -20.69
N LYS A 2 10.25 27.97 -20.73
CA LYS A 2 9.44 26.80 -20.32
C LYS A 2 9.53 26.62 -18.80
N ASP A 3 8.41 26.73 -18.10
CA ASP A 3 8.29 26.28 -16.71
C ASP A 3 8.52 24.78 -16.64
N LYS A 4 9.58 24.37 -15.96
CA LYS A 4 9.87 22.97 -15.66
C LYS A 4 9.63 22.74 -14.16
N PRO A 5 9.04 21.58 -13.77
CA PRO A 5 8.88 21.25 -12.37
C PRO A 5 10.25 21.20 -11.67
N PHE A 6 10.31 21.76 -10.45
CA PHE A 6 11.52 21.96 -9.63
C PHE A 6 12.43 20.71 -9.51
N ALA A 7 11.86 19.51 -9.62
CA ALA A 7 12.56 18.26 -9.33
C ALA A 7 13.45 17.70 -10.46
N ILE A 8 13.39 18.21 -11.71
CA ILE A 8 14.13 17.62 -12.85
C ILE A 8 15.37 18.41 -13.31
N THR A 9 15.78 19.47 -12.59
CA THR A 9 16.92 20.32 -13.01
C THR A 9 18.09 20.36 -12.03
N LEU A 10 18.18 19.41 -11.09
CA LEU A 10 19.36 19.33 -10.24
C LEU A 10 20.45 18.51 -10.95
N ASN A 11 21.55 19.18 -11.32
CA ASN A 11 22.79 18.50 -11.69
C ASN A 11 23.27 17.63 -10.51
N VAL A 12 23.96 16.53 -10.80
CA VAL A 12 24.48 15.61 -9.77
C VAL A 12 25.44 16.37 -8.87
N GLY A 13 24.97 16.77 -7.69
CA GLY A 13 25.70 17.55 -6.69
C GLY A 13 25.37 17.04 -5.29
N SER A 14 26.26 17.29 -4.33
CA SER A 14 26.03 16.82 -2.95
C SER A 14 24.81 17.51 -2.34
N SER A 15 24.08 16.78 -1.50
CA SER A 15 22.92 17.29 -0.75
C SER A 15 23.26 18.42 0.23
N LEU A 16 24.54 18.79 0.41
CA LEU A 16 24.99 19.88 1.27
C LEU A 16 24.51 21.27 0.81
N ALA A 17 24.26 21.46 -0.48
CA ALA A 17 23.70 22.71 -1.02
C ALA A 17 22.18 22.84 -0.76
N ASN A 18 21.51 21.73 -0.47
CA ASN A 18 20.09 21.72 -0.16
C ASN A 18 19.94 21.74 1.37
N HIS A 19 19.29 22.78 1.90
CA HIS A 19 18.99 22.91 3.34
C HIS A 19 17.96 21.84 3.78
N THR A 20 18.39 20.58 3.95
CA THR A 20 17.51 19.41 4.15
C THR A 20 17.22 19.08 5.63
N GLY A 21 17.75 19.84 6.58
CA GLY A 21 17.71 19.45 8.00
C GLY A 21 16.80 20.30 8.90
N ALA A 22 16.99 21.61 8.94
CA ALA A 22 16.50 22.46 10.03
C ALA A 22 15.30 23.36 9.70
N TRP A 23 14.78 23.34 8.47
CA TRP A 23 13.76 24.27 7.97
C TRP A 23 12.40 23.60 7.67
N ARG A 24 12.18 22.35 8.11
CA ARG A 24 10.86 21.73 7.91
C ARG A 24 9.85 22.37 8.86
N THR A 25 8.85 23.04 8.32
CA THR A 25 7.66 23.48 9.09
C THR A 25 6.70 22.32 9.34
N GLU A 26 6.85 21.22 8.58
CA GLU A 26 5.97 20.06 8.65
C GLU A 26 6.75 18.78 9.00
N ARG A 27 6.13 17.96 9.86
CA ARG A 27 6.65 16.64 10.25
C ARG A 27 5.77 15.58 9.59
N PRO A 28 6.34 14.66 8.77
CA PRO A 28 5.57 13.54 8.27
C PRO A 28 5.10 12.69 9.45
N LEU A 29 3.79 12.48 9.52
CA LEU A 29 3.17 11.56 10.46
C LEU A 29 2.77 10.32 9.68
N TYR A 30 3.19 9.16 10.18
CA TYR A 30 2.65 7.90 9.68
C TYR A 30 1.19 7.82 10.10
N VAL A 31 0.29 7.64 9.14
CA VAL A 31 -1.14 7.52 9.37
C VAL A 31 -1.62 6.23 8.74
N ASP A 32 -2.35 5.45 9.52
CA ASP A 32 -2.98 4.23 9.01
C ASP A 32 -4.19 4.61 8.15
N ARG A 33 -4.16 4.19 6.88
CA ARG A 33 -5.25 4.38 5.93
C ARG A 33 -5.72 3.03 5.44
N LEU A 34 -6.98 2.96 5.01
CA LEU A 34 -7.49 1.77 4.34
C LEU A 34 -6.71 1.57 3.02
N PRO A 35 -6.06 0.41 2.82
CA PRO A 35 -5.30 0.18 1.60
C PRO A 35 -6.25 0.06 0.40
N PRO A 36 -5.77 0.44 -0.81
CA PRO A 36 -6.62 0.49 -2.00
C PRO A 36 -7.22 -0.87 -2.36
N CYS A 37 -6.50 -1.97 -2.10
CA CYS A 37 -7.00 -3.33 -2.31
C CYS A 37 -8.23 -3.63 -1.43
N ASN A 38 -8.13 -3.41 -0.12
CA ASN A 38 -9.26 -3.60 0.80
C ASN A 38 -10.43 -2.67 0.45
N GLN A 39 -10.14 -1.40 0.10
CA GLN A 39 -11.17 -0.45 -0.32
C GLN A 39 -11.89 -0.87 -1.60
N ALA A 40 -11.15 -1.49 -2.53
CA ALA A 40 -11.69 -1.97 -3.79
C ALA A 40 -12.50 -3.27 -3.62
N CYS A 41 -12.17 -4.12 -2.63
CA CYS A 41 -12.84 -5.40 -2.46
C CYS A 41 -14.30 -5.24 -2.01
N PRO A 42 -15.30 -5.66 -2.82
CA PRO A 42 -16.71 -5.53 -2.44
C PRO A 42 -17.10 -6.46 -1.28
N ALA A 43 -16.35 -7.55 -1.07
CA ALA A 43 -16.54 -8.43 0.08
C ALA A 43 -15.94 -7.86 1.38
N GLY A 44 -15.18 -6.77 1.31
CA GLY A 44 -14.57 -6.14 2.49
C GLY A 44 -13.43 -6.95 3.11
N GLU A 45 -12.83 -7.88 2.35
CA GLU A 45 -11.74 -8.72 2.83
C GLU A 45 -10.54 -7.90 3.29
N ASN A 46 -9.91 -8.34 4.37
CA ASN A 46 -8.60 -7.79 4.77
C ASN A 46 -7.44 -8.42 3.96
N ILE A 47 -7.25 -7.95 2.73
CA ILE A 47 -6.29 -8.49 1.75
C ILE A 47 -4.86 -8.46 2.27
N GLN A 48 -4.44 -7.31 2.81
CA GLN A 48 -3.09 -7.17 3.37
C GLN A 48 -2.79 -8.21 4.46
N GLN A 49 -3.76 -8.50 5.33
CA GLN A 49 -3.56 -9.39 6.47
C GLN A 49 -3.48 -10.86 6.06
N TRP A 50 -4.40 -11.34 5.22
CA TRP A 50 -4.33 -12.74 4.79
C TRP A 50 -3.13 -12.97 3.86
N LEU A 51 -2.74 -11.96 3.07
CA LEU A 51 -1.54 -12.04 2.22
C LEU A 51 -0.26 -12.10 3.07
N PHE A 52 -0.17 -11.31 4.14
CA PHE A 52 0.94 -11.38 5.09
C PHE A 52 1.09 -12.79 5.69
N HIS A 53 -0.01 -13.41 6.11
CA HIS A 53 0.01 -14.78 6.60
C HIS A 53 0.45 -15.78 5.52
N ALA A 54 -0.06 -15.63 4.29
CA ALA A 54 0.32 -16.50 3.18
C ALA A 54 1.81 -16.37 2.79
N GLU A 55 2.35 -15.15 2.75
CA GLU A 55 3.78 -14.89 2.47
C GLU A 55 4.69 -15.47 3.57
N SER A 56 4.23 -15.47 4.82
CA SER A 56 4.94 -16.11 5.94
C SER A 56 4.87 -17.64 5.94
N GLY A 57 4.08 -18.25 5.04
CA GLY A 57 3.85 -19.70 4.95
C GLY A 57 2.75 -20.23 5.89
N ASP A 58 2.13 -19.37 6.72
CA ASP A 58 0.99 -19.74 7.56
C ASP A 58 -0.34 -19.65 6.79
N TYR A 59 -0.53 -20.61 5.89
CA TYR A 59 -1.75 -20.69 5.08
C TYR A 59 -3.01 -20.95 5.91
N ALA A 60 -2.89 -21.55 7.10
CA ALA A 60 -4.02 -21.80 7.97
C ALA A 60 -4.53 -20.51 8.62
N ALA A 61 -3.64 -19.61 9.03
CA ALA A 61 -4.02 -18.26 9.47
C ALA A 61 -4.58 -17.43 8.31
N ALA A 62 -3.97 -17.49 7.12
CA ALA A 62 -4.46 -16.81 5.93
C ALA A 62 -5.89 -17.23 5.57
N TRP A 63 -6.15 -18.54 5.55
CA TRP A 63 -7.48 -19.09 5.28
C TRP A 63 -8.51 -18.64 6.33
N ARG A 64 -8.15 -18.69 7.61
CA ARG A 64 -9.04 -18.23 8.70
C ARG A 64 -9.34 -16.74 8.62
N GLN A 65 -8.39 -15.92 8.14
CA GLN A 65 -8.61 -14.51 7.91
C GLN A 65 -9.59 -14.28 6.75
N LEU A 66 -9.36 -14.91 5.59
CA LEU A 66 -10.23 -14.84 4.41
C LEU A 66 -11.68 -15.20 4.73
N MET A 67 -11.88 -16.31 5.46
CA MET A 67 -13.20 -16.83 5.83
C MET A 67 -14.01 -15.94 6.77
N ARG A 68 -13.43 -14.89 7.37
CA ARG A 68 -14.17 -13.95 8.23
C ARG A 68 -15.13 -13.09 7.42
N ASP A 69 -14.69 -12.68 6.24
CA ASP A 69 -15.40 -11.72 5.40
C ASP A 69 -16.04 -12.41 4.19
N ASN A 70 -15.39 -13.47 3.68
CA ASN A 70 -15.85 -14.20 2.51
C ASN A 70 -16.15 -15.67 2.84
N PRO A 71 -17.41 -16.14 2.74
CA PRO A 71 -17.76 -17.54 3.00
C PRO A 71 -17.36 -18.49 1.86
N LEU A 72 -16.99 -17.97 0.68
CA LEU A 72 -16.66 -18.74 -0.53
C LEU A 72 -15.31 -18.32 -1.15
N PRO A 73 -14.21 -18.21 -0.37
CA PRO A 73 -12.96 -17.59 -0.84
C PRO A 73 -12.28 -18.43 -1.93
N ALA A 74 -12.40 -19.75 -1.87
CA ALA A 74 -11.86 -20.63 -2.91
C ALA A 74 -12.53 -20.41 -4.28
N VAL A 75 -13.84 -20.10 -4.30
CA VAL A 75 -14.55 -19.83 -5.55
C VAL A 75 -14.25 -18.41 -6.01
N MET A 76 -14.41 -17.42 -5.14
CA MET A 76 -14.18 -16.01 -5.47
C MET A 76 -12.75 -15.76 -5.93
N GLY A 77 -11.73 -16.34 -5.31
CA GLY A 77 -10.33 -16.21 -5.75
C GLY A 77 -10.05 -16.74 -7.16
N ARG A 78 -10.95 -17.53 -7.76
CA ARG A 78 -10.84 -18.03 -9.14
C ARG A 78 -11.69 -17.28 -10.15
N VAL A 79 -12.82 -16.69 -9.72
CA VAL A 79 -13.83 -16.12 -10.63
C VAL A 79 -14.02 -14.61 -10.47
N CYS A 80 -13.56 -14.04 -9.36
CA CYS A 80 -13.64 -12.60 -9.14
C CYS A 80 -12.79 -11.87 -10.19
N TYR A 81 -13.40 -10.88 -10.84
CA TYR A 81 -12.76 -10.04 -11.84
C TYR A 81 -12.32 -8.68 -11.28
N HIS A 82 -12.51 -8.45 -9.98
CA HIS A 82 -12.15 -7.19 -9.35
C HIS A 82 -10.62 -7.07 -9.25
N PRO A 83 -10.02 -5.92 -9.59
CA PRO A 83 -8.55 -5.76 -9.65
C PRO A 83 -7.90 -5.51 -8.27
N CYS A 84 -8.58 -5.88 -7.19
CA CYS A 84 -8.10 -5.69 -5.82
C CYS A 84 -6.92 -6.62 -5.48
#